data_AF-A0A8X6IYF1-F1
#
_entry.id   AF-A0A8X6IYF1-F1
#
_cell.length_a   1.000
_cell.length_b   1.000
_cell.length_c   1.000
_cell.angle_alpha   90.00
_cell.angle_beta   90.00
_cell.angle_gamma   90.00
#
_symmetry.space_group_name_H-M   'P 1'
#
loop_
_entity.id
_entity.type
_entity.pdbx_description
1 polymer ?
#
loop_
_entity_poly.entity_id
_entity_poly.type
_entity_poly.pdbx_seq_one_letter_code
_entity_poly.pdbx_strand_id
1 'polypeptide(L)'
;MMSLDWHRGRNVCVDERTYPMGDVPPFPMDNVSESCRGDNFKFFCISTIMREGRMFQKVNFYHCCPGFVRPVNGGVGCVPGVINRGYAK
;
A
#
# COMPACT_ATOMS: atom_id res chain seq x y z
N MET A 1 16.46 7.14 -11.11
CA MET A 1 14.98 7.15 -11.07
C MET A 1 14.54 6.01 -10.18
N MET A 2 13.98 6.29 -9.00
CA MET A 2 13.42 5.24 -8.14
C MET A 2 12.07 4.82 -8.73
N SER A 3 11.89 3.53 -9.01
CA SER A 3 10.64 3.02 -9.56
C SER A 3 9.57 2.98 -8.46
N LEU A 4 8.41 3.58 -8.74
CA LEU A 4 7.23 3.52 -7.89
C LEU A 4 6.57 2.13 -7.93
N ASP A 5 7.03 1.21 -8.80
CA ASP A 5 6.46 -0.13 -9.02
C ASP A 5 6.88 -1.17 -7.98
N TRP A 6 7.56 -0.74 -6.92
CA TRP A 6 7.95 -1.62 -5.84
C TRP A 6 6.79 -2.40 -5.22
N HIS A 7 5.61 -1.78 -5.17
CA HIS A 7 4.38 -2.35 -4.62
C HIS A 7 3.89 -3.56 -5.42
N ARG A 8 4.42 -3.76 -6.64
CA ARG A 8 4.17 -4.92 -7.51
C ARG A 8 5.21 -6.03 -7.36
N GLY A 9 6.22 -5.82 -6.51
CA GLY A 9 7.31 -6.76 -6.31
C GLY A 9 7.01 -7.86 -5.30
N ARG A 10 7.99 -8.76 -5.12
CA ARG A 10 7.89 -9.87 -4.15
C ARG A 10 7.84 -9.36 -2.72
N ASN A 11 7.20 -10.14 -1.84
CA ASN A 11 7.10 -9.89 -0.40
C ASN A 11 6.42 -8.55 -0.04
N VAL A 12 5.54 -8.07 -0.91
CA VAL A 12 4.63 -6.95 -0.64
C VAL A 12 3.27 -7.54 -0.25
N CYS A 13 2.76 -7.06 0.87
CA CYS A 13 1.45 -7.38 1.40
C CYS A 13 0.50 -6.21 1.13
N VAL A 14 -0.79 -6.52 0.95
CA VAL A 14 -1.84 -5.53 0.72
C VAL A 14 -2.89 -5.65 1.81
N ASP A 15 -3.12 -4.56 2.53
CA ASP A 15 -4.24 -4.44 3.44
C ASP A 15 -5.38 -3.74 2.72
N GLU A 16 -6.48 -4.46 2.51
CA GLU A 16 -7.70 -3.93 1.93
C GLU A 16 -8.62 -3.42 3.04
N ARG A 17 -9.07 -2.17 2.91
CA ARG A 17 -10.07 -1.55 3.78
C ARG A 17 -11.18 -0.95 2.94
N THR A 18 -12.42 -1.18 3.34
CA THR A 18 -13.59 -0.61 2.66
C THR A 18 -14.31 0.34 3.60
N TYR A 19 -14.58 1.54 3.13
CA TYR A 19 -15.29 2.59 3.86
C TYR A 19 -16.56 2.98 3.12
N PRO A 20 -17.69 3.21 3.80
CA PRO A 20 -18.84 3.83 3.16
C PRO A 20 -18.47 5.23 2.66
N MET A 21 -19.02 5.66 1.52
CA MET A 21 -18.85 7.04 1.07
C MET A 21 -19.40 8.01 2.13
N GLY A 22 -18.57 8.97 2.56
CA GLY A 22 -18.91 9.95 3.61
C GLY A 22 -18.07 9.83 4.89
N ASP A 23 -17.61 8.63 5.24
CA ASP A 23 -16.70 8.38 6.38
C ASP A 23 -15.22 8.33 5.94
N VAL A 24 -14.97 8.74 4.71
CA VAL A 24 -13.65 8.66 4.08
C VAL A 24 -12.76 9.77 4.67
N PRO A 25 -11.53 9.46 5.10
CA PRO A 25 -10.56 10.49 5.47
C PRO A 25 -10.36 11.50 4.32
N PRO A 26 -9.98 12.76 4.59
CA PRO A 26 -9.95 13.83 3.59
C PRO A 26 -8.80 13.61 2.58
N PHE A 27 -9.00 12.68 1.66
CA PHE A 27 -8.14 12.48 0.51
C PHE A 27 -8.77 13.23 -0.66
N PRO A 28 -8.07 14.20 -1.27
CA PRO A 28 -8.60 14.94 -2.41
C PRO A 28 -8.75 13.97 -3.58
N MET A 29 -9.99 13.62 -3.89
CA MET A 29 -10.38 12.83 -5.05
C MET A 29 -11.12 13.72 -6.03
N ASP A 30 -10.46 14.08 -7.12
CA ASP A 30 -11.17 14.38 -8.35
C ASP A 30 -11.86 13.07 -8.80
N ASN A 31 -13.01 13.16 -9.47
CA ASN A 31 -13.94 12.07 -9.86
C ASN A 31 -13.33 10.90 -10.68
N VAL A 32 -12.28 10.23 -10.20
CA VAL A 32 -11.56 9.16 -10.87
C VAL A 32 -11.90 7.83 -10.18
N SER A 33 -12.31 6.83 -10.96
CA SER A 33 -12.74 5.51 -10.46
C SER A 33 -11.64 4.76 -9.69
N GLU A 34 -10.37 5.07 -9.96
CA GLU A 34 -9.20 4.57 -9.24
C GLU A 34 -8.11 5.65 -9.18
N SER A 35 -7.55 5.89 -7.99
CA SER A 35 -6.41 6.77 -7.79
C SER A 35 -5.39 6.09 -6.89
N CYS A 36 -4.15 5.97 -7.37
CA CYS A 36 -3.04 5.44 -6.59
C CYS A 36 -2.07 6.56 -6.23
N ARG A 37 -1.65 6.61 -4.98
CA ARG A 37 -0.63 7.52 -4.48
C ARG A 37 0.36 6.76 -3.63
N GLY A 38 1.62 7.13 -3.73
CA GLY A 38 2.65 6.55 -2.89
C GLY A 38 4.02 7.15 -3.10
N ASP A 39 4.91 6.76 -2.21
CA ASP A 39 6.31 7.11 -2.18
C ASP A 39 7.17 5.84 -2.00
N ASN A 40 8.40 6.03 -1.56
CA ASN A 40 9.35 4.94 -1.35
C ASN A 40 9.03 4.04 -0.15
N PHE A 41 8.07 4.38 0.69
CA PHE A 41 7.77 3.68 1.93
C PHE A 41 6.31 3.25 2.03
N LYS A 42 5.39 4.03 1.44
CA LYS A 42 3.95 3.80 1.51
C LYS A 42 3.37 3.94 0.12
N PHE A 43 2.56 2.98 -0.29
CA PHE A 43 1.80 3.07 -1.53
C PHE A 43 0.37 2.63 -1.24
N PHE A 44 -0.60 3.38 -1.71
CA PHE A 44 -2.00 3.03 -1.54
C PHE A 44 -2.79 3.37 -2.79
N CYS A 45 -3.77 2.53 -3.09
CA CYS A 45 -4.73 2.76 -4.17
C CYS A 45 -6.12 2.88 -3.56
N ILE A 46 -6.88 3.84 -4.02
CA ILE A 46 -8.26 4.04 -3.63
C ILE A 46 -9.12 3.88 -4.87
N SER A 47 -10.19 3.11 -4.77
CA SER A 47 -11.15 2.87 -5.84
C SER A 47 -12.57 3.01 -5.30
N THR A 48 -13.50 3.43 -6.16
CA THR A 48 -14.93 3.44 -5.80
C THR A 48 -15.57 2.13 -6.25
N ILE A 49 -16.23 1.44 -5.32
CA ILE A 49 -16.97 0.20 -5.60
C ILE A 49 -18.43 0.36 -5.21
N MET A 50 -19.33 -0.30 -5.95
CA MET A 50 -20.75 -0.38 -5.58
C MET A 50 -21.03 -1.76 -4.99
N ARG A 51 -21.63 -1.82 -3.80
CA ARG A 51 -22.11 -3.05 -3.17
C ARG A 51 -23.54 -2.84 -2.69
N GLU A 52 -24.45 -3.74 -3.07
CA GLU A 52 -25.86 -3.69 -2.65
C GLU A 52 -26.53 -2.32 -2.88
N GLY A 53 -26.22 -1.67 -4.02
CA GLY A 53 -26.76 -0.35 -4.37
C GLY A 53 -26.19 0.83 -3.57
N ARG A 54 -25.20 0.60 -2.69
CA ARG A 54 -24.47 1.65 -1.96
C ARG A 54 -23.05 1.80 -2.49
N MET A 55 -22.56 3.03 -2.53
CA MET A 55 -21.20 3.34 -2.92
C MET A 55 -20.25 3.26 -1.72
N PHE A 56 -19.12 2.59 -1.93
CA PHE A 56 -18.05 2.45 -0.96
C PHE A 56 -16.73 2.88 -1.60
N GLN A 57 -15.81 3.36 -0.77
CA GLN A 57 -14.42 3.52 -1.17
C GLN A 57 -13.60 2.35 -0.64
N LYS A 58 -12.93 1.67 -1.56
CA LYS A 58 -11.98 0.59 -1.28
C LYS A 58 -10.57 1.16 -1.33
N VAL A 59 -9.85 1.04 -0.23
CA VAL A 59 -8.47 1.48 -0.06
C VAL A 59 -7.57 0.26 0.11
N ASN A 60 -6.60 0.10 -0.78
CA ASN A 60 -5.58 -0.94 -0.74
C ASN A 60 -4.27 -0.32 -0.27
N PHE A 61 -3.78 -0.67 0.92
CA PHE A 61 -2.50 -0.22 1.46
C PHE A 61 -1.42 -1.27 1.21
N TYR A 62 -0.42 -0.90 0.42
CA TYR A 62 0.72 -1.76 0.10
C TYR A 62 1.87 -1.48 1.06
N HIS A 63 2.39 -2.54 1.65
CA HIS A 63 3.49 -2.49 2.62
C HIS A 63 4.34 -3.76 2.52
N CYS A 64 5.56 -3.75 3.03
CA CYS A 64 6.36 -4.98 3.08
C CYS A 64 5.75 -5.97 4.07
N CYS A 65 5.65 -7.23 3.66
CA CYS A 65 5.17 -8.30 4.53
C CYS A 65 6.04 -8.40 5.81
N PRO A 66 5.50 -8.93 6.92
CA PRO A 66 6.25 -9.11 8.15
C PRO A 66 7.59 -9.83 7.93
N GLY A 67 8.68 -9.24 8.42
CA GLY A 67 10.05 -9.75 8.23
C GLY A 67 10.76 -9.26 6.96
N PHE A 68 10.11 -8.45 6.12
CA PHE A 68 10.69 -7.85 4.93
C PHE A 68 10.72 -6.32 5.03
N VAL A 69 11.68 -5.70 4.35
CA VAL A 69 11.88 -4.24 4.35
C VAL A 69 12.10 -3.72 2.93
N ARG A 70 11.86 -2.41 2.75
CA ARG A 70 12.17 -1.73 1.50
C ARG A 70 13.68 -1.69 1.31
N PRO A 71 14.20 -2.10 0.13
CA PRO A 71 15.62 -2.02 -0.12
C PRO A 71 16.02 -0.55 -0.33
N VAL A 72 17.12 -0.13 0.32
CA VAL A 72 17.58 1.28 0.34
C VAL A 72 17.93 1.79 -1.07
N ASN A 73 18.25 0.88 -1.99
CA ASN A 73 18.53 1.19 -3.39
C ASN A 73 17.27 1.48 -4.24
N GLY A 74 16.06 1.45 -3.65
CA GLY A 74 14.82 1.69 -4.38
C GLY A 74 14.41 0.55 -5.32
N GLY A 75 14.93 -0.67 -5.09
CA GLY A 75 14.59 -1.87 -5.84
C GLY A 75 13.11 -2.26 -5.75
N VAL A 76 12.70 -3.12 -6.68
CA VAL A 76 11.32 -3.64 -6.78
C VAL A 76 11.05 -4.66 -5.67
N GLY A 77 9.91 -4.54 -4.99
CA GLY A 77 9.51 -5.43 -3.91
C GLY A 77 10.21 -5.15 -2.57
N CYS A 78 10.12 -6.14 -1.69
CA CYS A 78 10.73 -6.10 -0.37
C CYS A 78 11.75 -7.23 -0.22
N VAL A 79 12.85 -6.90 0.43
CA VAL A 79 13.95 -7.83 0.72
C VAL A 79 13.86 -8.28 2.16
N PRO A 80 14.39 -9.47 2.52
CA PRO A 80 14.45 -9.88 3.93
C PRO A 80 15.08 -8.77 4.76
N GLY A 81 14.34 -8.30 5.76
CA GLY A 81 14.90 -7.40 6.75
C GLY A 81 15.95 -8.18 7.50
N VAL A 82 17.16 -7.64 7.60
CA VAL A 82 18.13 -8.16 8.57
C VAL A 82 17.54 -7.87 9.95
N ILE A 83 16.69 -8.77 10.43
CA ILE A 83 16.43 -8.86 11.86
C ILE A 83 17.81 -9.20 12.41
N ASN A 84 18.45 -8.27 13.10
CA ASN A 84 19.59 -8.60 13.95
C ASN A 84 19.07 -9.57 15.02
N ARG A 85 18.93 -10.86 14.67
CA ARG A 85 18.88 -11.99 15.60
C ARG A 85 20.31 -12.21 16.13
N GLY A 86 20.88 -11.16 16.72
CA GLY A 86 22.30 -11.04 16.95
C GLY A 86 22.67 -10.07 18.06
N TYR A 87 21.84 -9.95 19.10
CA TYR A 87 22.28 -9.54 20.44
C TYR A 87 21.47 -10.32 21.49
N ALA A 88 21.65 -11.64 21.48
CA ALA A 88 21.54 -12.43 22.69
C ALA A 88 22.96 -12.89 23.02
N LYS A 89 23.67 -12.08 23.80
CA LYS A 89 24.83 -12.52 24.57
C LYS A 89 24.83 -11.77 25.88
#